data_AF-B8BUE6-F1
#
_entry.id   AF-B8BUE6-F1
#
_cell.length_a   1.000
_cell.length_b   1.000
_cell.length_c   1.000
_cell.angle_alpha   90.00
_cell.angle_beta   90.00
_cell.angle_gamma   90.00
#
_symmetry.space_group_name_H-M   'P 1'
#
loop_
_entity.id
_entity.type
_entity.pdbx_description
1 polymer ?
#
loop_
_entity_poly.entity_id
_entity_poly.type
_entity_poly.pdbx_seq_one_letter_code
_entity_poly.pdbx_strand_id
1 'polypeptide(L)'
;MTSIVELFPKSRKLAYDSRQQLSQVQNGLICPSELFLSLDELSRQLDLMENLTNKETPAQREIWKRKILELREDAQSIRNQGNHYDRMVSAGIRQRKERDELLARRRRNRGNGGDADEMQQLSEEADSLATSHGMMNDLLSSGQASLSNLVGQRQRMRWVNRKMLDIGNKIGLSNSTMRMIERRDATDAWLVFGGMIVTLLVIYFLYF
;
A
#
# COMPACT_ATOMS: atom_id res chain seq x y z
N MET A 1 -6.89 2.32 -25.43
CA MET A 1 -7.32 1.14 -24.64
C MET A 1 -6.17 0.82 -23.67
N THR A 2 -6.29 1.16 -22.40
CA THR A 2 -5.22 0.88 -21.42
C THR A 2 -5.24 -0.61 -21.07
N SER A 3 -4.29 -1.38 -21.59
CA SER A 3 -4.15 -2.80 -21.25
C SER A 3 -3.46 -2.98 -19.89
N ILE A 4 -3.70 -4.10 -19.22
CA ILE A 4 -3.02 -4.45 -17.95
C ILE A 4 -1.49 -4.46 -18.12
N VAL A 5 -1.03 -4.84 -19.31
CA VAL A 5 0.40 -4.89 -19.69
C VAL A 5 1.04 -3.50 -19.69
N GLU A 6 0.29 -2.44 -20.02
CA GLU A 6 0.78 -1.06 -19.99
C GLU A 6 0.69 -0.41 -18.61
N LEU A 7 -0.30 -0.80 -17.81
CA LEU A 7 -0.54 -0.27 -16.46
C LEU A 7 0.42 -0.85 -15.43
N PHE A 8 0.82 -2.12 -15.56
CA PHE A 8 1.73 -2.78 -14.62
C PHE A 8 3.11 -2.13 -14.47
N PRO A 9 3.85 -1.78 -15.55
CA PRO A 9 5.13 -1.11 -15.40
C PRO A 9 4.98 0.30 -14.82
N LYS A 10 3.86 1.00 -15.08
CA LYS A 10 3.57 2.30 -14.49
C LYS A 10 3.31 2.21 -12.99
N SER A 11 2.50 1.26 -12.54
CA SER A 11 2.23 1.04 -11.11
C SER A 11 3.48 0.57 -10.37
N ARG A 12 4.33 -0.26 -11.00
CA ARG A 12 5.62 -0.67 -10.44
C ARG A 12 6.61 0.49 -10.32
N LYS A 13 6.64 1.40 -11.31
CA LYS A 13 7.44 2.62 -11.21
C LYS A 13 6.94 3.51 -10.08
N LEU A 14 5.64 3.74 -9.96
CA LEU A 14 5.05 4.50 -8.87
C LEU A 14 5.33 3.88 -7.49
N ALA A 15 5.36 2.54 -7.39
CA ALA A 15 5.73 1.84 -6.16
C ALA A 15 7.18 2.13 -5.75
N TYR A 16 8.09 2.11 -6.74
CA TYR A 16 9.49 2.44 -6.52
C TYR A 16 9.68 3.89 -6.11
N ASP A 17 9.03 4.82 -6.82
CA ASP A 17 9.08 6.26 -6.52
C ASP A 17 8.52 6.53 -5.11
N SER A 18 7.42 5.87 -4.72
CA SER A 18 6.84 5.98 -3.37
C SER A 18 7.79 5.47 -2.28
N ARG A 19 8.56 4.41 -2.57
CA ARG A 19 9.58 3.87 -1.66
C ARG A 19 10.77 4.81 -1.54
N GLN A 20 11.16 5.47 -2.62
CA GLN A 20 12.20 6.49 -2.60
C GLN A 20 11.75 7.74 -1.83
N GLN A 21 10.51 8.18 -2.04
CA GLN A 21 9.89 9.26 -1.27
C GLN A 21 9.86 8.92 0.23
N LEU A 22 9.60 7.66 0.60
CA LEU A 22 9.67 7.25 2.00
C LEU A 22 11.06 7.50 2.58
N SER A 23 12.12 7.10 1.88
CA SER A 23 13.50 7.37 2.33
C SER A 23 13.78 8.88 2.44
N GLN A 24 13.22 9.70 1.55
CA GLN A 24 13.36 11.16 1.61
C GLN A 24 12.56 11.78 2.78
N VAL A 25 11.39 11.24 3.10
CA VAL A 25 10.59 11.60 4.29
C VAL A 25 11.35 11.24 5.57
N GLN A 26 12.03 10.10 5.61
CA GLN A 26 12.87 9.71 6.77
C GLN A 26 14.01 10.71 7.01
N ASN A 27 14.56 11.27 5.94
CA ASN A 27 15.62 12.28 6.00
C ASN A 27 15.08 13.71 6.21
N GLY A 28 13.75 13.89 6.36
CA GLY A 28 13.12 15.19 6.56
C GLY A 28 13.12 16.10 5.34
N LEU A 29 13.38 15.57 4.15
CA LEU A 29 13.48 16.35 2.90
C LEU A 29 12.11 16.60 2.26
N ILE A 30 11.13 15.75 2.53
CA ILE A 30 9.79 15.80 1.92
C ILE A 30 8.70 15.65 2.98
N CYS A 31 7.58 16.33 2.78
CA CYS A 31 6.41 16.21 3.64
C CYS A 31 5.71 14.85 3.45
N PRO A 32 5.29 14.16 4.53
CA PRO A 32 4.58 12.88 4.45
C PRO A 32 3.33 12.92 3.53
N SER A 33 2.68 14.07 3.37
CA SER A 33 1.49 14.25 2.54
C SER A 33 1.69 13.89 1.06
N GLU A 34 2.86 14.19 0.48
CA GLU A 34 3.14 13.87 -0.92
C GLU A 34 3.29 12.37 -1.15
N LEU A 35 3.87 11.67 -0.19
CA LEU A 35 3.95 10.21 -0.17
C LEU A 35 2.56 9.58 -0.06
N PHE A 36 1.67 10.12 0.78
CA PHE A 36 0.31 9.57 0.89
C PHE A 36 -0.50 9.76 -0.41
N LEU A 37 -0.34 10.89 -1.09
CA LEU A 37 -0.98 11.16 -2.37
C LEU A 37 -0.51 10.19 -3.47
N SER A 38 0.81 9.94 -3.56
CA SER A 38 1.36 8.98 -4.53
C SER A 38 0.92 7.54 -4.24
N LEU A 39 0.81 7.17 -2.96
CA LEU A 39 0.24 5.87 -2.55
C LEU A 39 -1.25 5.75 -2.87
N ASP A 40 -2.04 6.82 -2.73
CA ASP A 40 -3.47 6.80 -3.08
C ASP A 40 -3.64 6.65 -4.60
N GLU A 41 -2.86 7.36 -5.42
CA GLU A 41 -2.87 7.17 -6.87
C GLU A 41 -2.46 5.74 -7.27
N LEU A 42 -1.41 5.19 -6.64
CA LEU A 42 -1.01 3.80 -6.85
C LEU A 42 -2.13 2.83 -6.46
N SER A 43 -2.82 3.06 -5.35
CA SER A 43 -3.94 2.23 -4.92
C SER A 43 -5.09 2.26 -5.93
N ARG A 44 -5.39 3.43 -6.50
CA ARG A 44 -6.42 3.61 -7.53
C ARG A 44 -6.04 2.88 -8.82
N GLN A 45 -4.77 2.93 -9.22
CA GLN A 45 -4.29 2.20 -10.38
C GLN A 45 -4.32 0.68 -10.18
N LEU A 46 -4.00 0.20 -8.98
CA LEU A 46 -4.13 -1.23 -8.63
C LEU A 46 -5.59 -1.70 -8.67
N ASP A 47 -6.54 -0.88 -8.21
CA ASP A 47 -7.99 -1.21 -8.28
C ASP A 47 -8.51 -1.22 -9.72
N LEU A 48 -8.05 -0.28 -10.56
CA LEU A 48 -8.34 -0.30 -12.00
C LEU A 48 -7.77 -1.54 -12.68
N MET A 49 -6.54 -1.94 -12.34
CA MET A 49 -5.94 -3.18 -12.83
C MET A 49 -6.72 -4.41 -12.36
N GLU A 50 -7.16 -4.47 -11.09
CA GLU A 50 -7.97 -5.58 -10.57
C GLU A 50 -9.29 -5.70 -11.35
N ASN A 51 -9.93 -4.58 -11.69
CA ASN A 51 -11.14 -4.57 -12.52
C ASN A 51 -10.90 -5.05 -13.96
N LEU A 52 -9.79 -4.63 -14.59
CA LEU A 52 -9.41 -5.10 -15.92
C LEU A 52 -9.04 -6.59 -15.92
N THR A 53 -8.50 -7.09 -14.80
CA THR A 53 -8.07 -8.50 -14.63
C THR A 53 -9.27 -9.45 -14.64
N ASN A 54 -10.48 -8.96 -14.33
CA ASN A 54 -11.72 -9.73 -14.46
C ASN A 54 -12.17 -9.95 -15.91
N LYS A 55 -11.63 -9.19 -16.88
CA LYS A 55 -11.95 -9.29 -18.31
C LYS A 55 -10.96 -10.19 -19.08
N GLU A 56 -9.87 -10.62 -18.45
CA GLU A 56 -8.85 -11.48 -19.06
C GLU A 56 -9.13 -12.97 -18.85
N THR A 57 -8.41 -13.81 -19.59
CA THR A 57 -8.52 -15.28 -19.50
C THR A 57 -8.25 -15.78 -18.08
N PRO A 58 -8.90 -16.87 -17.64
CA PRO A 58 -8.76 -17.35 -16.26
C PRO A 58 -7.32 -17.69 -15.85
N ALA A 59 -6.44 -18.01 -16.81
CA ALA A 59 -5.02 -18.27 -16.54
C ALA A 59 -4.19 -16.98 -16.33
N GLN A 60 -4.33 -15.98 -17.20
CA GLN A 60 -3.64 -14.69 -17.06
C GLN A 60 -4.18 -13.91 -15.85
N ARG A 61 -5.48 -14.05 -15.56
CA ARG A 61 -6.15 -13.48 -14.40
C ARG A 61 -5.46 -13.83 -13.09
N GLU A 62 -5.03 -15.08 -12.91
CA GLU A 62 -4.38 -15.50 -11.66
C GLU A 62 -2.95 -14.97 -11.54
N ILE A 63 -2.22 -14.89 -12.66
CA ILE A 63 -0.87 -14.29 -12.69
C ILE A 63 -0.93 -12.80 -12.34
N TRP A 64 -1.86 -12.06 -12.94
CA TRP A 64 -2.03 -10.63 -12.68
C TRP A 64 -2.54 -10.35 -11.27
N LYS A 65 -3.48 -11.13 -10.75
CA LYS A 65 -3.90 -11.02 -9.35
C LYS A 65 -2.73 -11.18 -8.38
N ARG A 66 -1.84 -12.15 -8.62
CA ARG A 66 -0.67 -12.35 -7.77
C ARG A 66 0.26 -11.13 -7.81
N LYS A 67 0.56 -10.63 -9.00
CA LYS A 67 1.41 -9.44 -9.19
C LYS A 67 0.79 -8.18 -8.57
N ILE A 68 -0.52 -7.98 -8.73
CA ILE A 68 -1.27 -6.88 -8.11
C ILE A 68 -1.22 -7.00 -6.59
N LEU A 69 -1.33 -8.22 -6.06
CA LEU A 69 -1.28 -8.47 -4.62
C LEU A 69 0.09 -8.12 -4.02
N GLU A 70 1.18 -8.53 -4.68
CA GLU A 70 2.55 -8.21 -4.28
C GLU A 70 2.77 -6.69 -4.20
N LEU A 71 2.41 -5.94 -5.26
CA LEU A 71 2.50 -4.48 -5.23
C LEU A 71 1.61 -3.85 -4.15
N ARG A 72 0.47 -4.46 -3.84
CA ARG A 72 -0.46 -3.96 -2.82
C ARG A 72 0.11 -4.14 -1.42
N GLU A 73 0.78 -5.25 -1.16
CA GLU A 73 1.48 -5.51 0.09
C GLU A 73 2.66 -4.52 0.26
N ASP A 74 3.44 -4.30 -0.79
CA ASP A 74 4.51 -3.30 -0.79
C ASP A 74 3.99 -1.89 -0.48
N ALA A 75 2.91 -1.48 -1.13
CA ALA A 75 2.27 -0.19 -0.89
C ALA A 75 1.74 -0.06 0.55
N GLN A 76 1.17 -1.13 1.11
CA GLN A 76 0.70 -1.14 2.50
C GLN A 76 1.85 -1.05 3.50
N SER A 77 2.95 -1.77 3.24
CA SER A 77 4.17 -1.68 4.06
C SER A 77 4.73 -0.26 4.06
N ILE A 78 4.82 0.38 2.89
CA ILE A 78 5.27 1.78 2.75
C ILE A 78 4.32 2.72 3.51
N ARG A 79 3.00 2.52 3.40
CA ARG A 79 2.01 3.32 4.14
C ARG A 79 2.16 3.20 5.66
N ASN A 80 2.37 1.99 6.15
CA ASN A 80 2.56 1.73 7.58
C ASN A 80 3.83 2.42 8.09
N GLN A 81 4.92 2.36 7.31
CA GLN A 81 6.16 3.07 7.62
C GLN A 81 5.95 4.59 7.60
N GLY A 82 5.30 5.13 6.56
CA GLY A 82 4.96 6.56 6.47
C GLY A 82 4.14 7.06 7.66
N ASN A 83 3.10 6.31 8.07
CA ASN A 83 2.28 6.63 9.24
C ASN A 83 3.10 6.67 10.55
N HIS A 84 4.11 5.80 10.68
CA HIS A 84 4.98 5.81 11.86
C HIS A 84 5.81 7.11 11.91
N TYR A 85 6.40 7.50 10.79
CA TYR A 85 7.17 8.74 10.69
C TYR A 85 6.28 9.97 10.89
N ASP A 86 5.10 10.01 10.29
CA ASP A 86 4.14 11.11 10.46
C ASP A 86 3.73 11.30 11.94
N ARG A 87 3.53 10.20 12.68
CA ARG A 87 3.28 10.24 14.13
C ARG A 87 4.48 10.79 14.90
N MET A 88 5.70 10.38 14.58
CA MET A 88 6.90 10.89 15.26
C MET A 88 7.07 12.40 15.01
N VAL A 89 6.88 12.85 13.77
CA VAL A 89 6.96 14.27 13.40
C VAL A 89 5.87 15.07 14.09
N SER A 90 4.63 14.59 14.06
CA SER A 90 3.49 15.23 14.71
C SER A 90 3.63 15.31 16.23
N ALA A 91 4.16 14.25 16.86
CA ALA A 91 4.47 14.26 18.29
C ALA A 91 5.54 15.31 18.62
N GLY A 92 6.59 15.43 17.80
CA GLY A 92 7.63 16.44 17.97
C GLY A 92 7.10 17.88 17.80
N ILE A 93 6.21 18.12 16.82
CA ILE A 93 5.56 19.42 16.63
C ILE A 93 4.67 19.77 17.83
N ARG A 94 3.88 18.82 18.32
CA ARG A 94 3.01 19.00 19.48
C ARG A 94 3.81 19.36 20.74
N GLN A 95 4.88 18.63 21.01
CA GLN A 95 5.78 18.91 22.14
C GLN A 95 6.43 20.29 22.06
N ARG A 96 6.86 20.71 20.86
CA ARG A 96 7.42 22.06 20.66
C ARG A 96 6.38 23.14 20.94
N LYS A 97 5.14 22.94 20.48
CA LYS A 97 4.04 23.87 20.72
C LYS A 97 3.70 23.97 22.21
N GLU A 98 3.57 22.85 22.89
CA GLU A 98 3.35 22.80 24.36
C GLU A 98 4.49 23.50 25.11
N ARG A 99 5.75 23.25 24.72
CA ARG A 99 6.91 23.93 25.31
C ARG A 99 6.85 25.45 25.12
N ASP A 100 6.51 25.92 23.92
CA ASP A 100 6.44 27.34 23.62
C ASP A 100 5.28 28.03 24.39
N GLU A 101 4.16 27.33 24.59
CA GLU A 101 3.06 27.78 25.44
C GLU A 101 3.49 27.88 26.92
N LEU A 102 4.22 26.89 27.45
CA LEU A 102 4.76 26.94 28.82
C LEU A 102 5.79 28.07 29.00
N LEU A 103 6.63 28.32 28.00
CA LEU A 103 7.57 29.44 28.01
C LEU A 103 6.87 30.80 27.93
N ALA A 104 5.78 30.90 27.17
CA ALA A 104 4.93 32.08 27.12
C ALA A 104 4.22 32.32 28.47
N ARG A 105 3.69 31.27 29.11
CA ARG A 105 3.12 31.31 30.46
C ARG A 105 4.15 31.76 31.49
N ARG A 106 5.35 31.19 31.50
CA ARG A 106 6.46 31.60 32.39
C ARG A 106 6.83 33.06 32.20
N ARG A 107 6.89 33.54 30.94
CA ARG A 107 7.15 34.96 30.64
C ARG A 107 6.06 35.88 31.17
N ARG A 108 4.79 35.47 31.09
CA ARG A 108 3.65 36.23 31.62
C ARG A 108 3.62 36.27 33.15
N ASN A 109 3.94 35.15 33.81
CA ASN A 109 3.93 35.06 35.28
C ASN A 109 5.07 35.87 35.92
N ARG A 110 6.25 35.95 35.27
CA ARG A 110 7.41 36.71 35.78
C ARG A 110 7.19 38.22 35.89
N GLY A 111 6.16 38.77 35.25
CA GLY A 111 5.80 40.19 35.31
C GLY A 111 4.83 40.57 36.42
N ASN A 112 4.21 39.60 37.11
CA ASN A 112 3.16 39.83 38.10
C ASN A 112 3.61 39.27 39.46
N GLY A 113 4.59 39.95 40.08
CA GLY A 113 5.12 39.53 41.38
C GLY A 113 4.25 40.02 42.54
N GLY A 114 3.63 39.10 43.26
CA GLY A 114 3.05 39.33 44.59
C GLY A 114 1.80 38.49 44.90
N ASP A 115 1.92 37.57 45.85
CA ASP A 115 0.85 36.94 46.67
C ASP A 115 -0.33 36.22 45.97
N ALA A 116 -0.07 35.10 45.27
CA ALA A 116 -1.12 34.22 44.77
C ALA A 116 -0.83 32.71 44.96
N ASP A 117 0.06 32.33 45.88
CA ASP A 117 0.69 30.99 45.88
C ASP A 117 -0.27 29.80 46.11
N GLU A 118 -1.33 29.92 46.92
CA GLU A 118 -2.21 28.77 47.23
C GLU A 118 -3.33 28.55 46.20
N MET A 119 -4.05 29.62 45.83
CA MET A 119 -5.15 29.50 44.86
C MET A 119 -4.64 29.25 43.44
N GLN A 120 -3.44 29.73 43.12
CA GLN A 120 -2.77 29.47 41.86
C GLN A 120 -2.21 28.03 41.81
N GLN A 121 -1.70 27.49 42.92
CA GLN A 121 -1.33 26.06 43.03
C GLN A 121 -2.54 25.13 42.82
N LEU A 122 -3.68 25.38 43.48
CA LEU A 122 -4.88 24.56 43.29
C LEU A 122 -5.45 24.66 41.86
N SER A 123 -5.40 25.85 41.25
CA SER A 123 -5.77 26.02 39.84
C SER A 123 -4.79 25.33 38.89
N GLU A 124 -3.50 25.32 39.20
CA GLU A 124 -2.47 24.58 38.44
C GLU A 124 -2.66 23.06 38.57
N GLU A 125 -2.98 22.56 39.76
CA GLU A 125 -3.29 21.15 39.96
C GLU A 125 -4.54 20.74 39.15
N ALA A 126 -5.60 21.54 39.19
CA ALA A 126 -6.81 21.29 38.38
C ALA A 126 -6.53 21.33 36.87
N ASP A 127 -5.75 22.30 36.38
CA ASP A 127 -5.32 22.38 34.98
C ASP A 127 -4.43 21.20 34.58
N SER A 128 -3.52 20.77 35.45
CA SER A 128 -2.63 19.64 35.22
C SER A 128 -3.41 18.31 35.17
N LEU A 129 -4.43 18.15 36.01
CA LEU A 129 -5.35 17.02 35.99
C LEU A 129 -6.21 17.02 34.72
N ALA A 130 -6.76 18.16 34.34
CA ALA A 130 -7.53 18.30 33.10
C ALA A 130 -6.68 18.00 31.86
N THR A 131 -5.43 18.48 31.83
CA THR A 131 -4.45 18.20 30.77
C THR A 131 -4.08 16.71 30.73
N SER A 132 -3.88 16.09 31.90
CA SER A 132 -3.57 14.65 32.01
C SER A 132 -4.74 13.78 31.55
N HIS A 133 -5.98 14.17 31.88
CA HIS A 133 -7.19 13.52 31.36
C HIS A 133 -7.32 13.67 29.84
N GLY A 134 -7.03 14.85 29.29
CA GLY A 134 -6.99 15.07 27.84
C GLY A 134 -5.93 14.20 27.15
N MET A 135 -4.73 14.14 27.71
CA MET A 135 -3.64 13.30 27.19
C MET A 135 -3.98 11.80 27.27
N MET A 136 -4.60 11.35 28.37
CA MET A 136 -5.05 9.97 28.51
C MET A 136 -6.13 9.61 27.48
N ASN A 137 -7.05 10.53 27.20
CA ASN A 137 -8.07 10.33 26.17
C ASN A 137 -7.48 10.32 24.75
N ASP A 138 -6.46 11.14 24.49
CA ASP A 138 -5.68 11.11 23.24
C ASP A 138 -4.92 9.78 23.07
N LEU A 139 -4.33 9.25 24.15
CA LEU A 139 -3.68 7.93 24.13
C LEU A 139 -4.70 6.81 23.91
N LEU A 140 -5.86 6.90 24.55
CA LEU A 140 -6.94 5.92 24.40
C LEU A 140 -7.50 5.93 22.97
N SER A 141 -7.74 7.10 22.41
CA SER A 141 -8.24 7.27 21.04
C SER A 141 -7.20 6.86 19.99
N SER A 142 -5.92 7.18 20.21
CA SER A 142 -4.81 6.70 19.37
C SER A 142 -4.65 5.17 19.45
N GLY A 143 -4.84 4.59 20.64
CA GLY A 143 -4.86 3.15 20.88
C GLY A 143 -6.02 2.47 20.15
N GLN A 144 -7.22 3.05 20.23
CA GLN A 144 -8.41 2.56 19.55
C GLN A 144 -8.28 2.67 18.02
N ALA A 145 -7.74 3.77 17.51
CA ALA A 145 -7.47 3.94 16.09
C ALA A 145 -6.43 2.94 15.57
N SER A 146 -5.38 2.68 16.35
CA SER A 146 -4.35 1.68 16.00
C SER A 146 -4.93 0.26 16.04
N LEU A 147 -5.75 -0.07 17.05
CA LEU A 147 -6.45 -1.35 17.13
C LEU A 147 -7.43 -1.53 15.95
N SER A 148 -8.22 -0.51 15.62
CA SER A 148 -9.14 -0.51 14.48
C SER A 148 -8.40 -0.73 13.16
N ASN A 149 -7.27 -0.05 12.96
CA ASN A 149 -6.43 -0.24 11.78
C ASN A 149 -5.86 -1.67 11.71
N LEU A 150 -5.38 -2.24 12.83
CA LEU A 150 -4.90 -3.62 12.88
C LEU A 150 -6.01 -4.65 12.63
N VAL A 151 -7.22 -4.40 13.16
CA VAL A 151 -8.40 -5.25 12.94
C VAL A 151 -8.86 -5.19 11.48
N GLY A 152 -8.89 -4.00 10.89
CA GLY A 152 -9.20 -3.79 9.47
C GLY A 152 -8.16 -4.43 8.55
N GLN A 153 -6.88 -4.30 8.87
CA GLN A 153 -5.78 -4.97 8.17
C GLN A 153 -5.90 -6.49 8.25
N ARG A 154 -6.23 -7.05 9.43
CA ARG A 154 -6.43 -8.49 9.62
C ARG A 154 -7.64 -9.01 8.82
N GLN A 155 -8.74 -8.28 8.77
CA GLN A 155 -9.92 -8.66 7.96
C GLN A 155 -9.60 -8.66 6.46
N ARG A 156 -8.84 -7.65 5.99
CA ARG A 156 -8.41 -7.57 4.59
C ARG A 156 -7.44 -8.69 4.22
N MET A 157 -6.43 -8.97 5.05
CA MET A 157 -5.50 -10.10 4.84
C MET A 157 -6.20 -11.46 4.92
N ARG A 158 -7.22 -11.62 5.77
CA ARG A 158 -8.03 -12.86 5.79
C ARG A 158 -8.85 -13.05 4.53
N TRP A 159 -9.41 -11.98 3.96
CA TRP A 159 -10.13 -12.04 2.69
C TRP A 159 -9.19 -12.34 1.53
N VAL A 160 -8.01 -11.73 1.51
CA VAL A 160 -6.92 -12.01 0.57
C VAL A 160 -6.44 -13.46 0.69
N ASN A 161 -6.16 -13.95 1.91
CA ASN A 161 -5.70 -15.32 2.13
C ASN A 161 -6.76 -16.35 1.75
N ARG A 162 -8.05 -16.09 2.03
CA ARG A 162 -9.14 -16.96 1.53
C ARG A 162 -9.16 -17.01 0.02
N LYS A 163 -9.07 -15.85 -0.65
CA LYS A 163 -8.92 -15.82 -2.11
C LYS A 163 -7.66 -16.55 -2.58
N MET A 164 -6.53 -16.39 -1.91
CA MET A 164 -5.27 -17.02 -2.30
C MET A 164 -5.29 -18.53 -2.09
N LEU A 165 -5.94 -19.04 -1.04
CA LEU A 165 -6.15 -20.48 -0.83
C LEU A 165 -7.13 -21.05 -1.86
N ASP A 166 -8.21 -20.34 -2.18
CA ASP A 166 -9.13 -20.72 -3.26
C ASP A 166 -8.42 -20.73 -4.63
N ILE A 167 -7.44 -19.84 -4.82
CA ILE A 167 -6.59 -19.78 -6.01
C ILE A 167 -5.55 -20.92 -5.98
N GLY A 168 -4.91 -21.21 -4.85
CA GLY A 168 -3.96 -22.31 -4.68
C GLY A 168 -4.60 -23.68 -4.94
N ASN A 169 -5.81 -23.90 -4.42
CA ASN A 169 -6.61 -25.09 -4.71
C ASN A 169 -7.00 -25.19 -6.19
N LYS A 170 -7.20 -24.06 -6.88
CA LYS A 170 -7.45 -24.02 -8.33
C LYS A 170 -6.18 -24.22 -9.16
N ILE A 171 -5.01 -23.81 -8.66
CA ILE A 171 -3.70 -24.03 -9.30
C ILE A 171 -3.30 -25.51 -9.25
N GLY A 172 -3.66 -26.25 -8.19
CA GLY A 172 -3.53 -27.71 -8.14
C GLY A 172 -4.24 -28.43 -9.30
N LEU A 173 -5.31 -27.84 -9.82
CA LEU A 173 -6.04 -28.32 -11.00
C LEU A 173 -5.57 -27.65 -12.32
N SER A 174 -4.77 -26.58 -12.25
CA SER A 174 -4.33 -25.77 -13.41
C SER A 174 -3.10 -26.33 -14.14
N ASN A 175 -2.43 -27.36 -13.63
CA ASN A 175 -1.32 -28.00 -14.37
C ASN A 175 -1.82 -28.60 -15.71
N SER A 176 -3.09 -28.99 -15.77
CA SER A 176 -3.75 -29.47 -17.00
C SER A 176 -4.03 -28.35 -18.01
N THR A 177 -4.24 -27.11 -17.55
CA THR A 177 -4.49 -25.93 -18.41
C THR A 177 -3.22 -25.14 -18.73
N MET A 178 -2.17 -25.22 -17.91
CA MET A 178 -0.82 -24.73 -18.25
C MET A 178 -0.31 -25.43 -19.52
N ARG A 179 -0.54 -26.74 -19.62
CA ARG A 179 -0.30 -27.55 -20.84
C ARG A 179 -1.18 -27.14 -22.03
N MET A 180 -2.33 -26.50 -21.79
CA MET A 180 -3.25 -26.06 -22.85
C MET A 180 -2.79 -24.73 -23.48
N ILE A 181 -1.91 -23.97 -22.82
CA ILE A 181 -1.30 -22.75 -23.36
C ILE A 181 -0.07 -23.07 -24.21
N GLU A 182 0.76 -24.05 -23.81
CA GLU A 182 1.83 -24.59 -24.69
C GLU A 182 1.27 -25.17 -26.01
N ARG A 183 0.01 -25.62 -26.02
CA ARG A 183 -0.63 -26.14 -27.24
C ARG A 183 -0.84 -25.09 -28.32
N ARG A 184 -0.94 -23.79 -28.01
CA ARG A 184 -1.18 -22.77 -29.06
C ARG A 184 0.07 -22.54 -29.90
N ASP A 185 1.25 -22.53 -29.29
CA ASP A 185 2.52 -22.51 -30.02
C ASP A 185 2.82 -23.85 -30.68
N ALA A 186 2.44 -24.98 -30.06
CA ALA A 186 2.58 -26.30 -30.68
C ALA A 186 1.65 -26.51 -31.89
N THR A 187 0.46 -25.89 -31.89
CA THR A 187 -0.47 -25.96 -33.02
C THR A 187 0.06 -25.13 -34.20
N ASP A 188 0.66 -23.97 -33.93
CA ASP A 188 1.32 -23.16 -34.95
C ASP A 188 2.54 -23.89 -35.54
N ALA A 189 3.36 -24.51 -34.68
CA ALA A 189 4.48 -25.35 -35.12
C ALA A 189 4.03 -26.55 -35.97
N TRP A 190 2.90 -27.19 -35.62
CA TRP A 190 2.36 -28.31 -36.38
C TRP A 190 1.78 -27.89 -37.73
N LEU A 191 1.12 -26.72 -37.80
CA LEU A 191 0.64 -26.15 -39.07
C LEU A 191 1.80 -25.78 -40.01
N VAL A 192 2.86 -25.17 -39.48
CA VAL A 192 4.06 -24.84 -40.27
C VAL A 192 4.73 -26.10 -40.79
N PHE A 193 4.89 -27.13 -39.95
CA PHE A 193 5.49 -28.40 -40.35
C PHE A 193 4.63 -29.14 -41.39
N GLY A 194 3.30 -29.11 -41.23
CA GLY A 194 2.36 -29.64 -42.22
C GLY A 194 2.48 -28.92 -43.57
N GLY A 195 2.55 -27.59 -43.57
CA GLY A 195 2.77 -26.80 -44.77
C GLY A 195 4.07 -27.12 -45.49
N MET A 196 5.16 -27.35 -44.73
CA MET A 196 6.47 -27.70 -45.28
C MET A 196 6.48 -29.08 -45.96
N ILE A 197 5.77 -30.07 -45.41
CA ILE A 197 5.65 -31.40 -46.03
C ILE A 197 4.81 -31.34 -47.31
N VAL A 198 3.70 -30.61 -47.28
CA VAL A 198 2.81 -30.47 -48.44
C VAL A 198 3.54 -29.81 -49.61
N THR A 199 4.32 -28.76 -49.37
CA THR A 199 5.10 -28.10 -50.44
C THR A 199 6.17 -29.03 -51.02
N LEU A 200 6.86 -29.82 -50.19
CA LEU A 200 7.82 -30.81 -50.65
C LEU A 200 7.17 -31.90 -51.52
N LEU A 201 5.99 -32.40 -51.14
CA LEU A 201 5.27 -33.41 -51.91
C LEU A 201 4.81 -32.88 -53.28
N VAL A 202 4.34 -31.62 -53.35
CA VAL A 202 3.93 -30.99 -54.61
C VAL A 202 5.12 -30.84 -55.55
N ILE A 203 6.28 -30.42 -55.04
CA ILE A 203 7.51 -30.31 -55.84
C ILE A 203 7.94 -31.70 -56.35
N TYR A 204 7.88 -32.73 -55.49
CA TYR A 204 8.23 -34.09 -55.86
C TYR A 204 7.34 -34.64 -56.98
N PHE A 205 6.01 -34.48 -56.87
CA PHE A 205 5.05 -34.92 -57.89
C PHE A 205 5.11 -34.13 -59.20
N LEU A 206 5.63 -32.91 -59.18
CA LEU A 206 5.77 -32.09 -60.38
C LEU A 206 7.08 -32.41 -61.11
N TYR A 207 8.13 -32.77 -60.36
CA TYR A 207 9.45 -33.11 -60.91
C TYR A 207 9.53 -34.52 -61.50
N PHE A 208 8.73 -35.46 -61.00
CA PHE A 208 8.66 -36.85 -61.47
C PHE A 208 7.42 -37.08 -62.34
#